data_AF-A0A1Y4WI72-F1
#
_entry.id   AF-A0A1Y4WI72-F1
#
_cell.length_a   1.000
_cell.length_b   1.000
_cell.length_c   1.000
_cell.angle_alpha   90.00
_cell.angle_beta   90.00
_cell.angle_gamma   90.00
#
_symmetry.space_group_name_H-M   'P 1'
#
loop_
_entity.id
_entity.type
_entity.pdbx_description
1 polymer ?
#
loop_
_entity_poly.entity_id
_entity_poly.type
_entity_poly.pdbx_seq_one_letter_code
_entity_poly.pdbx_strand_id
1 'polypeptide(L)'
;MSFDLLTLFEETEMALARLEEGDESAAEEFAKYIFALRPSYMSGTSYLLYQEDAAARYAQWILNINCQLGLVPCIEALHQFASGFWPSNTPAITETQVKQVFQMVNQVFPYTKKVSPEQPIEILLFDAQHEALNGETTAFFEPSGMRGCICMYRMQEETLSPVAVFLHELGHLLHIRGTGAMDQVPPSFVTYLRRLGAQIDALSIPQLQDVFADTFMLAVMSQHPELEAPIPGLPDQVLRASYQYIQAFFDEMA
;
A
#
# COMPACT_ATOMS: atom_id res chain seq x y z
N MET A 1 7.05 24.08 -9.18
CA MET A 1 6.87 22.88 -10.02
C MET A 1 6.44 21.77 -9.09
N SER A 2 5.44 21.00 -9.46
CA SER A 2 5.09 19.76 -8.76
C SER A 2 6.24 18.77 -8.94
N PHE A 3 6.62 18.07 -7.88
CA PHE A 3 7.63 17.02 -7.96
C PHE A 3 6.90 15.71 -8.31
N ASP A 4 6.85 15.40 -9.61
CA ASP A 4 6.15 14.25 -10.17
C ASP A 4 7.11 13.08 -10.49
N LEU A 5 6.59 12.01 -11.10
CA LEU A 5 7.36 10.83 -11.47
C LEU A 5 8.47 11.13 -12.48
N LEU A 6 8.23 12.04 -13.44
CA LEU A 6 9.24 12.43 -14.42
C LEU A 6 10.38 13.19 -13.72
N THR A 7 10.03 14.13 -12.85
CA THR A 7 11.01 14.85 -12.03
C THR A 7 11.83 13.89 -11.18
N LEU A 8 11.18 12.90 -10.53
CA LEU A 8 11.90 11.88 -9.75
C LEU A 8 12.87 11.07 -10.62
N PHE A 9 12.45 10.67 -11.82
CA PHE A 9 13.31 9.95 -12.76
C PHE A 9 14.53 10.79 -13.15
N GLU A 10 14.33 12.04 -13.58
CA GLU A 10 15.42 12.93 -14.01
C GLU A 10 16.41 13.23 -12.86
N GLU A 11 15.90 13.47 -11.65
CA GLU A 11 16.73 13.77 -10.48
C GLU A 11 17.55 12.56 -10.02
N THR A 12 16.97 11.35 -10.10
CA THR A 12 17.71 10.12 -9.80
C THR A 12 18.72 9.78 -10.88
N GLU A 13 18.37 9.95 -12.16
CA GLU A 13 19.28 9.75 -13.30
C GLU A 13 20.51 10.68 -13.19
N MET A 14 20.27 11.97 -12.91
CA MET A 14 21.34 12.95 -12.71
C MET A 14 22.23 12.59 -11.52
N ALA A 15 21.65 12.17 -10.38
CA ALA A 15 22.42 11.78 -9.21
C ALA A 15 23.30 10.55 -9.49
N LEU A 16 22.77 9.54 -10.19
CA LEU A 16 23.50 8.33 -10.57
C LEU A 16 24.63 8.64 -11.57
N ALA A 17 24.37 9.47 -12.59
CA ALA A 17 25.41 9.86 -13.55
C ALA A 17 26.58 10.58 -12.86
N ARG A 18 26.30 11.48 -11.91
CA ARG A 18 27.35 12.16 -11.12
C ARG A 18 28.16 11.18 -10.26
N LEU A 19 27.50 10.19 -9.66
CA LEU A 19 28.18 9.13 -8.91
C LEU A 19 29.12 8.30 -9.81
N GLU A 20 28.69 7.99 -11.03
CA GLU A 20 29.53 7.28 -12.01
C GLU A 20 30.75 8.10 -12.45
N GLU A 21 30.63 9.42 -12.49
CA GLU A 21 31.73 10.37 -12.76
C GLU A 21 32.69 10.55 -11.56
N GLY A 22 32.39 9.94 -10.41
CA GLY A 22 33.20 9.97 -9.20
C GLY A 22 32.86 11.09 -8.21
N ASP A 23 31.71 11.73 -8.35
CA ASP A 23 31.23 12.74 -7.41
C ASP A 23 30.58 12.08 -6.18
N GLU A 24 31.38 11.87 -5.13
CA GLU A 24 30.93 11.24 -3.88
C GLU A 24 29.87 12.06 -3.12
N SER A 25 29.68 13.37 -3.39
CA SER A 25 28.66 14.19 -2.69
C SER A 25 27.27 14.10 -3.32
N ALA A 26 27.14 13.57 -4.54
CA ALA A 26 25.90 13.56 -5.31
C ALA A 26 24.74 12.88 -4.56
N ALA A 27 25.01 11.76 -3.88
CA ALA A 27 23.98 11.03 -3.13
C ALA A 27 23.44 11.84 -1.93
N GLU A 28 24.33 12.53 -1.20
CA GLU A 28 23.92 13.37 -0.08
C GLU A 28 23.15 14.61 -0.55
N GLU A 29 23.56 15.21 -1.66
CA GLU A 29 22.88 16.36 -2.25
C GLU A 29 21.46 16.01 -2.70
N PHE A 30 21.29 14.87 -3.38
CA PHE A 30 19.99 14.33 -3.72
C PHE A 30 19.12 14.14 -2.47
N ALA A 31 19.64 13.47 -1.44
CA ALA A 31 18.88 13.24 -0.21
C ALA A 31 18.48 14.56 0.48
N LYS A 32 19.41 15.53 0.58
CA LYS A 32 19.14 16.87 1.13
C LYS A 32 18.05 17.59 0.34
N TYR A 33 18.06 17.48 -0.98
CA TYR A 33 17.04 18.05 -1.84
C TYR A 33 15.66 17.41 -1.57
N ILE A 34 15.56 16.07 -1.59
CA ILE A 34 14.31 15.35 -1.32
C ILE A 34 13.74 15.67 0.07
N PHE A 35 14.58 15.74 1.11
CA PHE A 35 14.13 16.11 2.47
C PHE A 35 13.77 17.58 2.63
N ALA A 36 14.25 18.46 1.75
CA ALA A 36 13.86 19.86 1.74
C ALA A 36 12.47 20.09 1.13
N LEU A 37 11.97 19.14 0.31
CA LEU A 37 10.62 19.19 -0.24
C LEU A 37 9.57 19.19 0.88
N ARG A 38 8.48 19.90 0.62
CA ARG A 38 7.33 20.00 1.54
C ARG A 38 6.07 19.48 0.84
N PRO A 39 5.93 18.14 0.71
CA PRO A 39 4.77 17.54 0.05
C PRO A 39 3.47 18.00 0.69
N SER A 40 2.57 18.51 -0.13
CA SER A 40 1.22 18.87 0.26
C SER A 40 0.35 17.62 0.39
N TYR A 41 -0.60 17.65 1.33
CA TYR A 41 -1.52 16.55 1.55
C TYR A 41 -2.89 17.04 1.98
N MET A 42 -3.89 16.20 1.74
CA MET A 42 -5.22 16.35 2.30
C MET A 42 -5.35 15.43 3.52
N SER A 43 -5.74 16.02 4.65
CA SER A 43 -5.94 15.29 5.89
C SER A 43 -7.33 14.68 5.92
N GLY A 44 -7.40 13.35 6.02
CA GLY A 44 -8.61 12.61 6.30
C GLY A 44 -8.70 12.18 7.77
N THR A 45 -9.78 11.50 8.12
CA THR A 45 -9.89 10.85 9.44
C THR A 45 -9.01 9.60 9.45
N SER A 46 -7.85 9.68 10.09
CA SER A 46 -6.84 8.60 10.24
C SER A 46 -5.98 8.30 9.01
N TYR A 47 -5.99 9.17 8.00
CA TYR A 47 -5.10 9.05 6.84
C TYR A 47 -4.63 10.42 6.34
N LEU A 48 -3.48 10.44 5.66
CA LEU A 48 -2.98 11.58 4.88
C LEU A 48 -2.93 11.19 3.41
N LEU A 49 -3.53 11.99 2.54
CA LEU A 49 -3.58 11.71 1.10
C LEU A 49 -2.68 12.67 0.32
N TYR A 50 -1.75 12.11 -0.43
CA TYR A 50 -0.82 12.83 -1.31
C TYR A 50 -1.17 12.50 -2.75
N GLN A 51 -1.40 13.51 -3.57
CA GLN A 51 -1.73 13.34 -4.99
C GLN A 51 -0.76 14.12 -5.88
N GLU A 52 -0.67 15.44 -5.70
CA GLU A 52 0.26 16.27 -6.49
C GLU A 52 1.73 16.00 -6.16
N ASP A 53 2.04 15.69 -4.90
CA ASP A 53 3.40 15.47 -4.40
C ASP A 53 3.66 14.01 -4.00
N ALA A 54 2.92 13.06 -4.58
CA ALA A 54 3.04 11.64 -4.25
C ALA A 54 4.47 11.11 -4.48
N ALA A 55 5.11 11.48 -5.60
CA ALA A 55 6.47 11.05 -5.91
C ALA A 55 7.51 11.59 -4.90
N ALA A 56 7.40 12.87 -4.51
CA ALA A 56 8.28 13.45 -3.49
C ALA A 56 8.11 12.75 -2.14
N ARG A 57 6.86 12.48 -1.73
CA ARG A 57 6.60 11.82 -0.46
C ARG A 57 7.07 10.37 -0.47
N TYR A 58 6.90 9.66 -1.58
CA TYR A 58 7.45 8.31 -1.77
C TYR A 58 8.98 8.30 -1.66
N ALA A 59 9.67 9.25 -2.32
CA ALA A 59 11.12 9.38 -2.22
C ALA A 59 11.59 9.61 -0.77
N GLN A 60 10.89 10.47 -0.02
CA GLN A 60 11.15 10.64 1.41
C GLN A 60 10.91 9.35 2.20
N TRP A 61 9.91 8.56 1.83
CA TRP A 61 9.60 7.29 2.49
C TRP A 61 10.73 6.28 2.28
N ILE A 62 11.14 6.04 1.04
CA ILE A 62 12.23 5.12 0.69
C ILE A 62 13.54 5.52 1.36
N LEU A 63 13.92 6.81 1.34
CA LEU A 63 15.14 7.28 1.99
C LEU A 63 15.12 7.08 3.52
N ASN A 64 13.95 7.21 4.15
CA ASN A 64 13.81 7.01 5.60
C ASN A 64 13.86 5.52 5.96
N ILE A 65 13.05 4.68 5.31
CA ILE A 65 12.91 3.28 5.71
C ILE A 65 14.14 2.44 5.37
N ASN A 66 14.87 2.80 4.31
CA ASN A 66 16.05 2.10 3.85
C ASN A 66 17.35 2.81 4.21
N CYS A 67 17.33 3.74 5.17
CA CYS A 67 18.51 4.52 5.58
C CYS A 67 19.74 3.65 5.95
N GLN A 68 19.52 2.42 6.40
CA GLN A 68 20.58 1.47 6.75
C GLN A 68 21.26 0.83 5.52
N LEU A 69 20.60 0.81 4.36
CA LEU A 69 21.16 0.29 3.10
C LEU A 69 22.15 1.28 2.46
N GLY A 70 22.11 2.55 2.88
CA GLY A 70 22.88 3.64 2.30
C GLY A 70 22.11 4.40 1.22
N LEU A 71 22.60 5.58 0.84
CA LEU A 71 21.88 6.48 -0.09
C LEU A 71 21.89 5.97 -1.53
N VAL A 72 22.98 5.37 -2.00
CA VAL A 72 23.11 4.93 -3.40
C VAL A 72 22.06 3.85 -3.73
N PRO A 73 21.89 2.76 -2.95
CA PRO A 73 20.84 1.78 -3.22
C PRO A 73 19.42 2.38 -3.18
N CYS A 74 19.17 3.37 -2.32
CA CYS A 74 17.89 4.08 -2.31
C CYS A 74 17.64 4.88 -3.59
N ILE A 75 18.67 5.54 -4.12
CA ILE A 75 18.58 6.28 -5.38
C ILE A 75 18.34 5.32 -6.55
N GLU A 76 19.05 4.19 -6.60
CA GLU A 76 18.84 3.14 -7.60
C GLU A 76 17.41 2.59 -7.56
N ALA A 77 16.89 2.31 -6.35
CA ALA A 77 15.50 1.84 -6.18
C ALA A 77 14.48 2.90 -6.63
N LEU A 78 14.70 4.18 -6.32
CA LEU A 78 13.84 5.27 -6.76
C LEU A 78 13.88 5.47 -8.28
N HIS A 79 15.05 5.31 -8.89
CA HIS A 79 15.21 5.38 -10.34
C HIS A 79 14.44 4.25 -11.04
N GLN A 80 14.61 3.01 -10.56
CA GLN A 80 13.89 1.84 -11.06
C GLN A 80 12.38 2.03 -10.91
N PHE A 81 11.92 2.46 -9.73
CA PHE A 81 10.52 2.78 -9.47
C PHE A 81 9.98 3.79 -10.49
N ALA A 82 10.65 4.95 -10.64
CA ALA A 82 10.18 6.00 -11.55
C ALA A 82 10.16 5.57 -13.03
N SER A 83 11.03 4.65 -13.43
CA SER A 83 11.11 4.11 -14.80
C SER A 83 9.97 3.15 -15.17
N GLY A 84 9.27 2.59 -14.18
CA GLY A 84 8.22 1.57 -14.37
C GLY A 84 6.83 2.13 -14.69
N PHE A 85 6.71 3.42 -15.01
CA PHE A 85 5.43 4.11 -15.17
C PHE A 85 5.20 4.67 -16.56
N TRP A 86 3.93 4.70 -16.98
CA TRP A 86 3.50 5.44 -18.17
C TRP A 86 2.15 6.14 -17.97
N PRO A 87 1.89 7.22 -18.75
CA PRO A 87 0.59 7.88 -18.73
C PRO A 87 -0.52 6.93 -19.19
N SER A 88 -1.64 6.93 -18.47
CA SER A 88 -2.80 6.10 -18.80
C SER A 88 -4.09 6.86 -18.54
N ASN A 89 -5.18 6.42 -19.19
CA ASN A 89 -6.54 6.88 -18.93
C ASN A 89 -7.41 5.82 -18.21
N THR A 90 -6.83 4.68 -17.82
CA THR A 90 -7.53 3.63 -17.07
C THR A 90 -7.99 4.12 -15.69
N PRO A 91 -8.99 3.49 -15.06
CA PRO A 91 -9.52 3.94 -13.77
C PRO A 91 -8.44 4.16 -12.71
N ALA A 92 -8.63 5.19 -11.88
CA ALA A 92 -7.80 5.50 -10.73
C ALA A 92 -8.70 5.66 -9.51
N ILE A 93 -8.17 5.38 -8.31
CA ILE A 93 -8.91 5.70 -7.10
C ILE A 93 -8.91 7.23 -6.90
N THR A 94 -10.06 7.77 -6.55
CA THR A 94 -10.24 9.20 -6.27
C THR A 94 -10.18 9.48 -4.78
N GLU A 95 -9.88 10.73 -4.40
CA GLU A 95 -9.98 11.19 -3.01
C GLU A 95 -11.35 10.83 -2.37
N THR A 96 -12.44 11.03 -3.13
CA THR A 96 -13.80 10.72 -2.65
C THR A 96 -13.94 9.24 -2.32
N GLN A 97 -13.40 8.37 -3.18
CA GLN A 97 -13.41 6.92 -2.95
C GLN A 97 -12.52 6.52 -1.77
N VAL A 98 -11.33 7.13 -1.61
CA VAL A 98 -10.48 6.89 -0.42
C VAL A 98 -11.27 7.20 0.85
N LYS A 99 -11.93 8.37 0.91
CA LYS A 99 -12.76 8.76 2.05
C LYS A 99 -13.90 7.76 2.31
N GLN A 100 -14.61 7.36 1.26
CA GLN A 100 -15.69 6.38 1.35
C GLN A 100 -15.18 5.04 1.88
N VAL A 101 -14.05 4.53 1.35
CA VAL A 101 -13.44 3.28 1.82
C VAL A 101 -13.09 3.35 3.29
N PHE A 102 -12.45 4.42 3.75
CA PHE A 102 -12.16 4.59 5.18
C PHE A 102 -13.43 4.65 6.05
N GLN A 103 -14.53 5.21 5.55
CA GLN A 103 -15.81 5.19 6.27
C GLN A 103 -16.39 3.77 6.33
N MET A 104 -16.38 3.03 5.21
CA MET A 104 -16.87 1.66 5.13
C MET A 104 -16.09 0.73 6.06
N VAL A 105 -14.76 0.69 5.95
CA VAL A 105 -13.94 -0.21 6.79
C VAL A 105 -14.10 0.08 8.27
N ASN A 106 -14.23 1.35 8.67
CA ASN A 106 -14.41 1.75 10.06
C ASN A 106 -15.84 1.52 10.59
N GLN A 107 -16.83 1.46 9.70
CA GLN A 107 -18.19 1.07 10.05
C GLN A 107 -18.29 -0.43 10.32
N VAL A 108 -17.54 -1.23 9.55
CA VAL A 108 -17.55 -2.70 9.66
C VAL A 108 -16.63 -3.20 10.77
N PHE A 109 -15.44 -2.62 10.88
CA PHE A 109 -14.39 -3.02 11.82
C PHE A 109 -13.79 -1.80 12.52
N PRO A 110 -13.17 -1.93 13.71
CA PRO A 110 -12.43 -0.84 14.33
C PRO A 110 -11.07 -0.60 13.64
N TYR A 111 -11.05 -0.51 12.31
CA TYR A 111 -9.86 -0.63 11.46
C TYR A 111 -8.80 0.40 11.83
N THR A 112 -9.07 1.70 11.70
CA THR A 112 -8.04 2.72 11.92
C THR A 112 -7.54 2.73 13.36
N LYS A 113 -8.45 2.50 14.30
CA LYS A 113 -8.14 2.41 15.74
C LYS A 113 -7.18 1.25 16.07
N LYS A 114 -7.27 0.11 15.38
CA LYS A 114 -6.41 -1.06 15.67
C LYS A 114 -5.18 -1.16 14.76
N VAL A 115 -5.31 -0.71 13.50
CA VAL A 115 -4.25 -0.81 12.50
C VAL A 115 -3.21 0.29 12.69
N SER A 116 -3.64 1.53 12.88
CA SER A 116 -2.71 2.68 12.97
C SER A 116 -3.22 3.71 13.99
N PRO A 117 -3.28 3.36 15.30
CA PRO A 117 -3.83 4.24 16.33
C PRO A 117 -3.03 5.54 16.54
N GLU A 118 -1.72 5.48 16.33
CA GLU A 118 -0.81 6.56 16.70
C GLU A 118 -0.48 7.51 15.56
N GLN A 119 -0.58 7.02 14.32
CA GLN A 119 -0.12 7.71 13.13
C GLN A 119 -1.16 7.54 12.03
N PRO A 120 -1.45 8.59 11.24
CA PRO A 120 -2.30 8.43 10.07
C PRO A 120 -1.62 7.53 9.03
N ILE A 121 -2.42 6.74 8.32
CA ILE A 121 -1.94 5.95 7.18
C ILE A 121 -1.67 6.91 6.02
N GLU A 122 -0.50 6.81 5.40
CA GLU A 122 -0.16 7.65 4.25
C GLU A 122 -0.61 6.99 2.96
N ILE A 123 -1.38 7.70 2.14
CA ILE A 123 -1.90 7.22 0.86
C ILE A 123 -1.30 8.07 -0.26
N LEU A 124 -0.59 7.44 -1.18
CA LEU A 124 0.09 8.07 -2.31
C LEU A 124 -0.64 7.71 -3.60
N LEU A 125 -1.29 8.68 -4.24
CA LEU A 125 -1.98 8.47 -5.50
C LEU A 125 -1.10 8.92 -6.66
N PHE A 126 -0.70 7.98 -7.51
CA PHE A 126 0.02 8.28 -8.74
C PHE A 126 -0.94 8.27 -9.92
N ASP A 127 -0.97 9.36 -10.68
CA ASP A 127 -1.77 9.47 -11.91
C ASP A 127 -1.06 8.81 -13.11
N ALA A 128 -0.57 7.59 -12.92
CA ALA A 128 0.14 6.81 -13.92
C ALA A 128 -0.12 5.31 -13.70
N GLN A 129 0.01 4.52 -14.76
CA GLN A 129 -0.07 3.06 -14.68
C GLN A 129 1.34 2.52 -14.42
N HIS A 130 1.45 1.54 -13.51
CA HIS A 130 2.70 0.85 -13.23
C HIS A 130 2.81 -0.44 -14.06
N GLU A 131 4.04 -0.87 -14.34
CA GLU A 131 4.32 -2.02 -15.21
C GLU A 131 3.68 -3.34 -14.79
N ALA A 132 3.56 -3.56 -13.49
CA ALA A 132 3.11 -4.83 -12.94
C ALA A 132 2.08 -4.70 -11.80
N LEU A 133 1.79 -3.49 -11.32
CA LEU A 133 1.06 -3.31 -10.06
C LEU A 133 -0.12 -2.33 -10.22
N ASN A 134 -1.16 -2.53 -9.41
CA ASN A 134 -2.29 -1.60 -9.27
C ASN A 134 -2.22 -0.79 -7.97
N GLY A 135 -1.50 -1.32 -6.98
CA GLY A 135 -1.20 -0.71 -5.71
C GLY A 135 -0.01 -1.42 -5.06
N GLU A 136 0.49 -0.83 -3.99
CA GLU A 136 1.54 -1.42 -3.17
C GLU A 136 1.36 -0.95 -1.72
N THR A 137 1.47 -1.87 -0.78
CA THR A 137 1.45 -1.57 0.65
C THR A 137 2.80 -1.82 1.26
N THR A 138 3.26 -0.86 2.06
CA THR A 138 4.49 -0.99 2.83
C THR A 138 4.30 -0.40 4.22
N ALA A 139 5.11 -0.84 5.16
CA ALA A 139 5.10 -0.30 6.50
C ALA A 139 6.48 -0.36 7.12
N PHE A 140 6.72 0.51 8.08
CA PHE A 140 7.88 0.40 8.95
C PHE A 140 7.47 0.53 10.40
N PHE A 141 8.25 -0.13 11.27
CA PHE A 141 7.98 -0.21 12.69
C PHE A 141 8.91 0.73 13.44
N GLU A 142 8.33 1.74 14.07
CA GLU A 142 9.00 2.60 15.05
C GLU A 142 8.66 2.13 16.48
N PRO A 143 9.43 2.56 17.50
CA PRO A 143 9.08 2.30 18.90
C PRO A 143 7.70 2.83 19.32
N SER A 144 7.25 3.91 18.70
CA SER A 144 5.89 4.46 18.84
C SER A 144 4.86 3.50 18.22
N GLY A 145 5.11 3.00 17.02
CA GLY A 145 4.22 2.03 16.41
C GLY A 145 4.51 1.82 14.94
N MET A 146 3.54 1.24 14.25
CA MET A 146 3.63 1.02 12.81
C MET A 146 3.23 2.29 12.07
N ARG A 147 4.01 2.65 11.06
CA ARG A 147 3.65 3.66 10.07
C ARG A 147 3.42 2.97 8.73
N GLY A 148 2.17 3.00 8.27
CA GLY A 148 1.75 2.41 7.00
C GLY A 148 1.76 3.41 5.87
N CYS A 149 2.13 2.93 4.69
CA CYS A 149 2.03 3.67 3.45
C CYS A 149 1.43 2.78 2.35
N ILE A 150 0.47 3.32 1.60
CA ILE A 150 -0.16 2.64 0.49
C ILE A 150 0.00 3.51 -0.75
N CYS A 151 0.65 2.97 -1.77
CA CYS A 151 0.70 3.53 -3.10
C CYS A 151 -0.46 2.98 -3.93
N MET A 152 -1.15 3.84 -4.65
CA MET A 152 -2.20 3.46 -5.59
C MET A 152 -1.86 4.03 -6.96
N TYR A 153 -2.01 3.20 -7.98
CA TYR A 153 -1.70 3.52 -9.36
C TYR A 153 -2.98 3.53 -10.20
N ARG A 154 -2.88 3.95 -11.47
CA ARG A 154 -3.94 3.67 -12.43
C ARG A 154 -4.01 2.17 -12.69
N MET A 155 -5.23 1.64 -12.72
CA MET A 155 -5.47 0.21 -12.89
C MET A 155 -4.87 -0.28 -14.22
N GLN A 156 -4.35 -1.50 -14.23
CA GLN A 156 -3.81 -2.17 -15.42
C GLN A 156 -4.90 -2.46 -16.47
N GLU A 157 -6.12 -2.70 -16.02
CA GLU A 157 -7.27 -3.00 -16.86
C GLU A 157 -8.45 -2.08 -16.56
N GLU A 158 -9.24 -1.75 -17.58
CA GLU A 158 -10.41 -0.88 -17.43
C GLU A 158 -11.52 -1.47 -16.56
N THR A 159 -11.55 -2.80 -16.43
CA THR A 159 -12.58 -3.53 -15.69
C THR A 159 -12.27 -3.66 -14.19
N LEU A 160 -11.02 -3.38 -13.79
CA LEU A 160 -10.62 -3.48 -12.39
C LEU A 160 -11.17 -2.30 -11.59
N SER A 161 -11.75 -2.63 -10.43
CA SER A 161 -12.27 -1.63 -9.49
C SER A 161 -11.14 -1.07 -8.63
N PRO A 162 -10.82 0.25 -8.71
CA PRO A 162 -9.81 0.85 -7.83
C PRO A 162 -10.17 0.76 -6.34
N VAL A 163 -11.48 0.70 -6.03
CA VAL A 163 -11.98 0.53 -4.65
C VAL A 163 -11.66 -0.88 -4.14
N ALA A 164 -11.82 -1.91 -4.97
CA ALA A 164 -11.49 -3.28 -4.59
C ALA A 164 -9.98 -3.44 -4.34
N VAL A 165 -9.14 -2.93 -5.25
CA VAL A 165 -7.68 -2.92 -5.07
C VAL A 165 -7.30 -2.17 -3.79
N PHE A 166 -7.89 -1.01 -3.53
CA PHE A 166 -7.57 -0.27 -2.30
C PHE A 166 -7.99 -1.01 -1.02
N LEU A 167 -9.12 -1.72 -1.03
CA LEU A 167 -9.50 -2.60 0.07
C LEU A 167 -8.51 -3.76 0.26
N HIS A 168 -7.99 -4.32 -0.83
CA HIS A 168 -6.94 -5.33 -0.80
C HIS A 168 -5.66 -4.79 -0.14
N GLU A 169 -5.18 -3.60 -0.54
CA GLU A 169 -4.02 -2.95 0.07
C GLU A 169 -4.20 -2.69 1.59
N LEU A 170 -5.39 -2.28 2.01
CA LEU A 170 -5.72 -2.18 3.44
C LEU A 170 -5.64 -3.56 4.13
N GLY A 171 -6.02 -4.62 3.45
CA GLY A 171 -5.83 -6.00 3.91
C GLY A 171 -4.35 -6.36 4.11
N HIS A 172 -3.45 -5.89 3.24
CA HIS A 172 -2.02 -6.03 3.46
C HIS A 172 -1.58 -5.31 4.74
N LEU A 173 -1.97 -4.06 4.90
CA LEU A 173 -1.57 -3.29 6.08
C LEU A 173 -2.09 -3.90 7.38
N LEU A 174 -3.28 -4.51 7.35
CA LEU A 174 -3.86 -5.23 8.47
C LEU A 174 -3.02 -6.45 8.89
N HIS A 175 -2.58 -7.28 7.94
CA HIS A 175 -1.75 -8.45 8.31
C HIS A 175 -0.39 -8.02 8.83
N ILE A 176 0.21 -6.98 8.23
CA ILE A 176 1.49 -6.43 8.68
C ILE A 176 1.37 -5.95 10.11
N ARG A 177 0.29 -5.24 10.45
CA ARG A 177 0.03 -4.82 11.83
C ARG A 177 -0.12 -6.01 12.77
N GLY A 178 -0.93 -6.99 12.41
CA GLY A 178 -1.27 -8.08 13.32
C GLY A 178 -0.16 -9.13 13.49
N THR A 179 0.77 -9.21 12.54
CA THR A 179 1.96 -10.08 12.65
C THR A 179 3.19 -9.34 13.16
N GLY A 180 3.26 -8.02 12.97
CA GLY A 180 4.46 -7.23 13.24
C GLY A 180 5.57 -7.43 12.20
N ALA A 181 5.26 -7.99 11.03
CA ALA A 181 6.23 -8.28 9.98
C ALA A 181 5.62 -8.15 8.57
N MET A 182 6.47 -7.82 7.58
CA MET A 182 6.06 -7.69 6.17
C MET A 182 6.08 -9.01 5.40
N ASP A 183 6.61 -10.09 5.98
CA ASP A 183 6.87 -11.38 5.33
C ASP A 183 6.18 -12.54 6.05
N GLN A 184 5.05 -12.26 6.71
CA GLN A 184 4.31 -13.23 7.51
C GLN A 184 2.80 -13.07 7.33
N VAL A 185 2.06 -14.14 7.61
CA VAL A 185 0.61 -14.11 7.81
C VAL A 185 0.27 -14.61 9.21
N PRO A 186 -0.86 -14.21 9.79
CA PRO A 186 -1.27 -14.72 11.09
C PRO A 186 -1.36 -16.25 11.10
N PRO A 187 -0.80 -16.96 12.09
CA PRO A 187 -0.92 -18.42 12.19
C PRO A 187 -2.37 -18.92 12.26
N SER A 188 -3.27 -18.09 12.82
CA SER A 188 -4.71 -18.34 12.82
C SER A 188 -5.30 -18.36 11.40
N PHE A 189 -4.75 -17.60 10.46
CA PHE A 189 -5.19 -17.57 9.06
C PHE A 189 -4.96 -18.89 8.35
N VAL A 190 -3.77 -19.45 8.54
CA VAL A 190 -3.37 -20.76 8.00
C VAL A 190 -4.34 -21.85 8.50
N THR A 191 -4.73 -21.77 9.78
CA THR A 191 -5.72 -22.67 10.38
C THR A 191 -7.11 -22.47 9.79
N TYR A 192 -7.51 -21.21 9.56
CA TYR A 192 -8.77 -20.86 8.89
C TYR A 192 -8.85 -21.43 7.48
N LEU A 193 -7.83 -21.22 6.64
CA LEU A 193 -7.80 -21.74 5.27
C LEU A 193 -7.89 -23.27 5.22
N ARG A 194 -7.19 -23.98 6.12
CA ARG A 194 -7.30 -25.45 6.23
C ARG A 194 -8.71 -25.90 6.56
N ARG A 195 -9.44 -25.17 7.40
CA ARG A 195 -10.85 -25.47 7.74
C ARG A 195 -11.81 -25.28 6.56
N LEU A 196 -11.44 -24.40 5.61
CA LEU A 196 -12.16 -24.24 4.35
C LEU A 196 -11.77 -25.29 3.29
N GLY A 197 -10.85 -26.19 3.61
CA GLY A 197 -10.38 -27.24 2.70
C GLY A 197 -9.32 -26.77 1.70
N ALA A 198 -8.72 -25.59 1.90
CA ALA A 198 -7.67 -25.09 1.03
C ALA A 198 -6.37 -25.90 1.18
N GLN A 199 -5.73 -26.23 0.05
CA GLN A 199 -4.42 -26.86 0.01
C GLN A 199 -3.31 -25.81 0.12
N ILE A 200 -3.05 -25.36 1.34
CA ILE A 200 -2.13 -24.23 1.58
C ILE A 200 -0.65 -24.60 1.46
N ASP A 201 -0.29 -25.89 1.50
CA ASP A 201 1.11 -26.32 1.48
C ASP A 201 1.80 -26.06 0.12
N ALA A 202 1.03 -25.72 -0.92
CA ALA A 202 1.53 -25.33 -2.23
C ALA A 202 1.67 -23.80 -2.42
N LEU A 203 1.21 -22.99 -1.45
CA LEU A 203 1.24 -21.53 -1.55
C LEU A 203 2.53 -20.97 -0.95
N SER A 204 3.16 -20.03 -1.64
CA SER A 204 4.23 -19.22 -1.10
C SER A 204 3.71 -18.23 -0.05
N ILE A 205 4.60 -17.68 0.77
CA ILE A 205 4.22 -16.64 1.75
C ILE A 205 3.57 -15.43 1.06
N PRO A 206 4.12 -14.85 -0.03
CA PRO A 206 3.45 -13.76 -0.75
C PRO A 206 2.03 -14.12 -1.20
N GLN A 207 1.82 -15.33 -1.73
CA GLN A 207 0.48 -15.77 -2.12
C GLN A 207 -0.47 -15.87 -0.92
N LEU A 208 0.01 -16.29 0.25
CA LEU A 208 -0.81 -16.29 1.47
C LEU A 208 -1.13 -14.86 1.94
N GLN A 209 -0.24 -13.90 1.74
CA GLN A 209 -0.48 -12.49 2.06
C GLN A 209 -1.56 -11.89 1.17
N ASP A 210 -1.51 -12.18 -0.14
CA ASP A 210 -2.54 -11.76 -1.09
C ASP A 210 -3.89 -12.38 -0.74
N VAL A 211 -3.92 -13.69 -0.42
CA VAL A 211 -5.16 -14.37 -0.01
C VAL A 211 -5.70 -13.81 1.31
N PHE A 212 -4.85 -13.36 2.23
CA PHE A 212 -5.29 -12.63 3.43
C PHE A 212 -5.91 -11.29 3.06
N ALA A 213 -5.23 -10.51 2.21
CA ALA A 213 -5.71 -9.21 1.75
C ALA A 213 -7.06 -9.32 1.04
N ASP A 214 -7.24 -10.32 0.18
CA ASP A 214 -8.51 -10.66 -0.45
C ASP A 214 -9.57 -11.07 0.57
N THR A 215 -9.20 -11.84 1.59
CA THR A 215 -10.13 -12.22 2.67
C THR A 215 -10.64 -10.98 3.41
N PHE A 216 -9.77 -10.00 3.68
CA PHE A 216 -10.17 -8.71 4.26
C PHE A 216 -11.08 -7.91 3.32
N MET A 217 -10.71 -7.77 2.05
CA MET A 217 -11.53 -7.10 1.05
C MET A 217 -12.94 -7.71 0.98
N LEU A 218 -13.03 -9.04 0.83
CA LEU A 218 -14.30 -9.76 0.76
C LEU A 218 -15.12 -9.62 2.05
N ALA A 219 -14.47 -9.60 3.22
CA ALA A 219 -15.14 -9.37 4.49
C ALA A 219 -15.84 -8.01 4.53
N VAL A 220 -15.18 -6.94 4.08
CA VAL A 220 -15.79 -5.59 4.01
C VAL A 220 -16.90 -5.57 2.96
N MET A 221 -16.65 -6.05 1.74
CA MET A 221 -17.64 -6.04 0.66
C MET A 221 -18.89 -6.86 1.00
N SER A 222 -18.77 -7.92 1.82
CA SER A 222 -19.93 -8.69 2.29
C SER A 222 -20.95 -7.87 3.09
N GLN A 223 -20.53 -6.74 3.66
CA GLN A 223 -21.38 -5.83 4.43
C GLN A 223 -21.82 -4.60 3.62
N HIS A 224 -21.35 -4.48 2.38
CA HIS A 224 -21.56 -3.36 1.47
C HIS A 224 -21.98 -3.89 0.09
N PRO A 225 -23.22 -4.37 -0.07
CA PRO A 225 -23.71 -5.01 -1.30
C PRO A 225 -23.73 -4.10 -2.53
N GLU A 226 -23.59 -2.79 -2.35
CA GLU A 226 -23.36 -1.81 -3.41
C GLU A 226 -22.00 -1.97 -4.12
N LEU A 227 -21.05 -2.68 -3.50
CA LEU A 227 -19.76 -3.02 -4.10
C LEU A 227 -19.84 -4.38 -4.79
N GLU A 228 -19.56 -4.42 -6.08
CA GLU A 228 -19.46 -5.68 -6.82
C GLU A 228 -18.16 -6.40 -6.48
N ALA A 229 -18.25 -7.64 -5.97
CA ALA A 229 -17.07 -8.46 -5.69
C ALA A 229 -16.28 -8.73 -6.98
N PRO A 230 -14.94 -8.61 -6.96
CA PRO A 230 -14.12 -8.77 -8.16
C PRO A 230 -14.13 -10.20 -8.73
N ILE A 231 -14.59 -11.18 -7.96
CA ILE A 231 -14.76 -12.58 -8.39
C ILE A 231 -16.26 -12.88 -8.51
N PRO A 232 -16.80 -12.92 -9.75
CA PRO A 232 -18.20 -13.24 -9.98
C PRO A 232 -18.54 -14.65 -9.49
N GLY A 233 -19.69 -14.80 -8.83
CA GLY A 233 -20.21 -16.12 -8.43
C GLY A 233 -19.54 -16.72 -7.19
N LEU A 234 -18.80 -15.93 -6.41
CA LEU A 234 -18.34 -16.36 -5.08
C LEU A 234 -19.53 -16.82 -4.21
N PRO A 235 -19.48 -18.02 -3.60
CA PRO A 235 -20.56 -18.47 -2.72
C PRO A 235 -20.69 -17.58 -1.48
N ASP A 236 -21.94 -17.29 -1.06
CA ASP A 236 -22.24 -16.54 0.18
C ASP A 236 -21.52 -17.09 1.41
N GLN A 237 -21.27 -18.40 1.43
CA GLN A 237 -20.53 -19.07 2.49
C GLN A 237 -19.09 -18.53 2.62
N VAL A 238 -18.42 -18.22 1.50
CA VAL A 238 -17.05 -17.69 1.49
C VAL A 238 -17.03 -16.26 2.01
N LEU A 239 -17.99 -15.42 1.58
CA LEU A 239 -18.14 -14.05 2.09
C LEU A 239 -18.37 -14.03 3.60
N ARG A 240 -19.28 -14.88 4.08
CA ARG A 240 -19.57 -15.03 5.51
C ARG A 240 -18.37 -15.55 6.30
N ALA A 241 -17.66 -16.55 5.79
CA ALA A 241 -16.46 -17.10 6.43
C ALA A 241 -15.36 -16.05 6.52
N SER A 242 -15.18 -15.24 5.47
CA SER A 242 -14.21 -14.14 5.42
C SER A 242 -14.53 -13.09 6.48
N TYR A 243 -15.80 -12.66 6.56
CA TYR A 243 -16.25 -11.73 7.59
C TYR A 243 -16.00 -12.26 9.01
N GLN A 244 -16.39 -13.51 9.28
CA GLN A 244 -16.21 -14.14 10.59
C GLN A 244 -14.74 -14.24 11.00
N TYR A 245 -13.87 -14.60 10.06
CA TYR A 245 -12.43 -14.67 10.33
C TYR A 245 -11.85 -13.29 10.64
N ILE A 246 -12.12 -12.29 9.81
CA ILE A 246 -11.59 -10.93 10.00
C ILE A 246 -12.13 -10.30 11.28
N GLN A 247 -13.40 -10.54 11.62
CA GLN A 247 -13.97 -10.09 12.88
C GLN A 247 -13.22 -10.70 14.08
N ALA A 248 -13.04 -12.02 14.09
CA ALA A 248 -12.29 -12.70 15.15
C ALA A 248 -10.84 -12.22 15.23
N PHE A 249 -10.20 -11.99 14.08
CA PHE A 249 -8.86 -11.45 14.01
C PHE A 249 -8.77 -10.05 14.65
N PHE A 250 -9.72 -9.16 14.34
CA PHE A 250 -9.79 -7.86 15.00
C PHE A 250 -10.03 -7.99 16.49
N ASP A 251 -10.88 -8.91 16.96
CA ASP A 251 -11.14 -9.10 18.39
C ASP A 251 -9.89 -9.52 19.17
N GLU A 252 -8.99 -10.28 18.54
CA GLU A 252 -7.72 -10.74 19.11
C GLU A 252 -6.60 -9.68 19.07
N MET A 253 -6.68 -8.71 18.15
CA MET A 253 -5.70 -7.62 18.06
C MET A 253 -5.79 -6.69 19.29
N ALA A 254 -4.65 -6.43 19.91
CA ALA A 254 -4.50 -5.49 21.03
C ALA A 254 -4.73 -4.02 20.60
#